data_AF-A0A4Y2SDA4-F1
#
_entry.id   AF-A0A4Y2SDA4-F1
#
_cell.length_a   1.000
_cell.length_b   1.000
_cell.length_c   1.000
_cell.angle_alpha   90.00
_cell.angle_beta   90.00
_cell.angle_gamma   90.00
#
_symmetry.space_group_name_H-M   'P 1'
#
loop_
_entity.id
_entity.type
_entity.pdbx_description
1 polymer ?
#
loop_
_entity_poly.entity_id
_entity_poly.type
_entity_poly.pdbx_seq_one_letter_code
_entity_poly.pdbx_strand_id
1 'polypeptide(L)' 'MEVLKELIFTPIGIATCVIVALYFFVRSSSKSYDLWEKKGVPYIKPKPFFGSVLDKFGK' A
#
# COMPACT_ATOMS: atom_id res chain seq x y z
N MET A 1 -12.86 -11.54 -25.43
CA MET A 1 -11.66 -11.82 -24.61
C MET A 1 -10.41 -11.18 -25.20
N GLU A 2 -10.22 -11.16 -26.52
CA GLU A 2 -9.03 -10.55 -27.16
C GLU A 2 -8.97 -9.03 -26.97
N VAL A 3 -10.07 -8.33 -27.19
CA VAL A 3 -10.17 -6.86 -27.02
C VAL A 3 -9.85 -6.40 -25.59
N LEU A 4 -10.16 -7.24 -24.59
CA LEU A 4 -9.86 -6.96 -23.19
C LEU A 4 -8.36 -7.11 -22.89
N LYS A 5 -7.70 -8.10 -23.51
CA LYS A 5 -6.24 -8.29 -23.37
C LYS A 5 -5.50 -7.11 -23.99
N GLU A 6 -5.86 -6.71 -25.20
CA GLU A 6 -5.30 -5.53 -25.87
C GLU A 6 -5.39 -4.28 -24.98
N LEU A 7 -6.55 -4.05 -24.34
CA LEU A 7 -6.78 -2.91 -23.45
C LEU A 7 -5.88 -2.95 -22.19
N ILE A 8 -5.75 -4.11 -21.55
CA ILE A 8 -4.94 -4.29 -20.32
C ILE A 8 -3.44 -4.17 -20.63
N PHE A 9 -2.99 -4.65 -21.78
CA PHE A 9 -1.58 -4.62 -22.18
C PHE A 9 -1.14 -3.31 -22.85
N THR A 10 -2.06 -2.35 -23.03
CA THR A 10 -1.65 -0.99 -23.40
C THR A 10 -0.83 -0.34 -22.27
N PRO A 11 0.13 0.56 -22.58
CA PRO A 11 0.89 1.28 -21.55
C PRO A 11 -0.01 2.04 -20.57
N ILE A 12 -1.14 2.56 -21.05
CA ILE A 12 -2.15 3.29 -20.26
C ILE A 12 -2.90 2.33 -19.33
N GLY A 13 -3.27 1.13 -19.82
CA GLY A 13 -3.88 0.07 -19.02
C GLY A 13 -2.96 -0.38 -17.89
N ILE A 14 -1.69 -0.65 -18.21
CA ILE A 14 -0.67 -1.04 -17.23
C ILE A 14 -0.46 0.06 -16.18
N ALA A 15 -0.31 1.33 -16.59
CA ALA A 15 -0.13 2.45 -15.67
C ALA A 15 -1.32 2.57 -14.70
N THR A 16 -2.54 2.41 -15.21
CA THR A 16 -3.77 2.46 -14.39
C THR A 16 -3.81 1.30 -13.40
N CYS A 17 -3.49 0.07 -13.83
CA CYS A 17 -3.40 -1.10 -12.96
C CYS A 17 -2.36 -0.91 -11.85
N VAL A 18 -1.20 -0.33 -12.17
CA VAL A 18 -0.14 -0.03 -11.18
C VAL A 18 -0.63 1.01 -10.16
N ILE A 19 -1.28 2.09 -10.58
CA ILE A 19 -1.84 3.11 -9.68
C ILE A 19 -2.88 2.50 -8.73
N VAL A 20 -3.79 1.69 -9.27
CA VAL A 20 -4.81 1.00 -8.47
C VAL A 20 -4.15 0.04 -7.47
N ALA A 21 -3.17 -0.76 -7.91
CA ALA A 21 -2.43 -1.66 -7.04
C ALA A 21 -1.71 -0.92 -5.92
N LEU A 22 -1.05 0.21 -6.21
CA LEU A 22 -0.39 1.07 -5.22
C LEU A 22 -1.39 1.67 -4.23
N TYR A 23 -2.54 2.15 -4.71
CA TYR A 23 -3.60 2.66 -3.84
C TYR A 23 -4.09 1.60 -2.87
N PHE A 24 -4.40 0.39 -3.35
CA PHE A 24 -4.82 -0.72 -2.51
C PHE A 24 -3.71 -1.20 -1.57
N PHE A 25 -2.46 -1.21 -2.01
CA PHE A 25 -1.32 -1.56 -1.18
C PHE A 25 -1.15 -0.59 -0.01
N VAL A 26 -1.22 0.72 -0.26
CA VAL A 26 -1.16 1.75 0.79
C VAL A 26 -2.38 1.65 1.71
N ARG A 27 -3.59 1.51 1.15
CA ARG A 27 -4.84 1.36 1.92
C ARG A 27 -4.82 0.13 2.83
N SER A 28 -4.34 -1.00 2.32
CA SER A 28 -4.27 -2.27 3.04
C SER A 28 -3.20 -2.22 4.12
N SER A 29 -2.03 -1.66 3.79
CA SER A 29 -0.96 -1.44 4.76
C SER A 29 -1.46 -0.60 5.93
N SER A 30 -2.21 0.47 5.68
CA SER A 30 -2.74 1.34 6.74
C SER A 30 -3.78 0.68 7.66
N LYS A 31 -4.52 -0.33 7.19
CA LYS A 31 -5.59 -0.98 7.97
C LYS A 31 -5.08 -1.79 9.17
N SER A 32 -3.84 -2.26 9.14
CA SER A 32 -3.28 -3.08 10.22
C SER A 32 -2.87 -2.29 11.46
N TYR A 33 -2.85 -0.95 11.38
CA TYR A 33 -2.34 -0.10 12.47
C TYR A 33 -3.41 0.35 13.47
N ASP A 34 -4.69 0.30 13.08
CA ASP A 34 -5.82 0.63 13.97
C ASP A 34 -5.97 -0.37 15.13
N LEU A 35 -5.31 -1.53 15.09
CA LEU A 35 -5.35 -2.54 16.17
C LEU A 35 -4.74 -2.02 17.47
N TRP A 36 -3.63 -1.28 17.38
CA TRP A 36 -2.95 -0.73 18.55
C TRP A 36 -3.59 0.56 19.03
N GLU A 37 -4.10 1.38 18.08
CA GLU A 37 -4.92 2.55 18.36
C GLU A 37 -6.18 2.19 19.16
N LYS A 38 -6.93 1.17 18.73
CA LYS A 38 -8.14 0.69 19.43
C LYS A 38 -7.85 0.13 20.83
N LYS A 39 -6.62 -0.29 21.09
CA LYS A 39 -6.19 -0.84 22.38
C LYS A 39 -5.57 0.22 23.31
N GLY A 40 -5.49 1.49 22.87
CA GLY A 40 -4.87 2.55 23.66
C GLY A 40 -3.38 2.36 23.92
N VAL A 41 -2.72 1.50 23.12
CA VAL A 41 -1.28 1.24 23.24
C VAL A 41 -0.54 2.27 22.40
N PRO A 42 0.45 3.00 22.97
CA PRO A 42 1.28 3.92 22.20
C PRO A 42 1.92 3.20 21.02
N TYR A 43 1.63 3.66 19.80
CA TYR A 43 2.18 3.08 18.58
C TYR A 43 2.84 4.16 17.73
N ILE A 44 3.94 3.78 17.07
CA ILE A 44 4.62 4.65 16.12
C ILE A 44 3.83 4.59 14.81
N LYS A 45 3.36 5.74 14.32
CA LYS A 45 2.72 5.82 13.01
C LYS A 45 3.71 5.32 11.95
N PRO A 46 3.47 4.15 11.37
CA PRO A 46 4.39 3.56 10.41
C PRO A 46 4.32 4.37 9.13
N LYS A 47 5.48 4.61 8.53
CA LYS A 47 5.54 5.31 7.25
C LYS A 47 5.01 4.37 6.16
N PRO A 48 4.26 4.89 5.17
CA PRO A 48 3.89 4.11 4.00
C PRO A 48 5.15 3.45 3.41
N PHE A 49 5.05 2.17 3.02
CA PHE A 49 6.11 1.32 2.44
C PHE A 49 7.16 0.73 3.40
N PHE A 50 7.50 1.37 4.52
CA PHE A 50 8.61 0.89 5.39
C PHE A 50 8.22 0.58 6.83
N GLY A 51 6.95 0.80 7.19
CA GLY A 51 6.48 0.46 8.52
C GLY A 51 7.26 1.20 9.61
N SER A 52 7.66 0.46 10.64
CA SER A 52 8.59 0.87 11.70
C SER A 52 9.99 0.25 11.54
N VAL A 53 10.29 -0.40 10.42
CA VAL A 53 11.60 -1.02 10.16
C VAL A 53 12.69 0.06 10.07
N LEU A 54 12.40 1.17 9.40
CA LEU A 54 13.33 2.30 9.30
C LEU A 54 13.55 3.05 10.63
N ASP A 55 12.68 2.88 11.62
CA ASP A 55 12.84 3.55 12.91
C ASP A 55 13.92 2.89 13.77
N LYS A 56 14.18 1.59 13.58
CA LYS A 56 15.20 0.85 14.33
C LYS A 56 16.62 0.99 13.79
N PHE A 57 16.81 1.45 12.56
CA PHE A 57 18.13 1.54 11.91
C PHE A 57 18.75 2.95 11.97
N GLY A 58 18.08 3.93 12.59
CA GLY A 58 18.54 5.30 12.73
C GLY A 58 19.17 5.67 14.08
N LYS A 59 19.57 4.69 14.89
CA LYS A 59 20.31 4.89 16.15
C LYS A 59 21.65 4.19 16.12
#